data_AF-A0A962VSD1-F1
#
_entry.id   AF-A0A962VSD1-F1
#
_cell.length_a   1.000
_cell.length_b   1.000
_cell.length_c   1.000
_cell.angle_alpha   90.00
_cell.angle_beta   90.00
_cell.angle_gamma   90.00
#
_symmetry.space_group_name_H-M   'P 1'
#
loop_
_entity.id
_entity.type
_entity.pdbx_description
1 polymer ?
#
loop_
_entity_poly.entity_id
_entity_poly.type
_entity_poly.pdbx_seq_one_letter_code
_entity_poly.pdbx_strand_id
1 'polypeptide(L)'
;MKNFLSAIEKSDLGYTSTVHQFIWRKYLVTDDLKIGDVVMLKSGGPKMTVSDKEDNDVFCIWFDGDQKKRDTFPKDTVVIFKEPDYSKGGLNRR
;
A
#
# COMPACT_ATOMS: atom_id res chain seq x y z
N MET A 1 -45.27 15.31 -5.53
CA MET A 1 -44.55 14.96 -4.30
C MET A 1 -43.71 13.73 -4.58
N LYS A 2 -42.45 13.94 -4.98
CA LYS A 2 -41.47 12.87 -5.20
C LYS A 2 -40.29 13.18 -4.30
N ASN A 3 -39.92 12.24 -3.43
CA ASN A 3 -38.57 12.10 -2.87
C ASN A 3 -38.41 10.62 -2.50
N PHE A 4 -38.16 9.84 -3.55
CA PHE A 4 -37.50 8.54 -3.48
C PHE A 4 -36.03 8.78 -3.85
N LEU A 5 -35.14 7.88 -3.42
CA LEU A 5 -33.66 7.87 -3.54
C LEU A 5 -32.97 8.41 -2.27
N SER A 6 -32.75 7.60 -1.23
CA SER A 6 -31.70 6.56 -1.06
C SER A 6 -30.26 7.09 -1.11
N ALA A 7 -29.62 7.08 0.07
CA ALA A 7 -28.20 6.86 0.34
C ALA A 7 -27.21 7.05 -0.83
N ILE A 8 -26.42 8.12 -0.77
CA ILE A 8 -25.07 8.14 -1.37
C ILE A 8 -24.13 8.83 -0.38
N GLU A 9 -23.44 7.98 0.36
CA GLU A 9 -22.21 8.25 1.10
C GLU A 9 -21.20 8.87 0.11
N LYS A 10 -20.82 10.14 0.30
CA LYS A 10 -19.89 10.84 -0.60
C LYS A 10 -18.44 10.51 -0.28
N SER A 11 -18.12 9.23 -0.12
CA SER A 11 -16.88 8.68 -0.66
C SER A 11 -17.15 8.43 -2.13
N ASP A 12 -16.55 9.23 -3.02
CA ASP A 12 -15.99 8.77 -4.29
C ASP A 12 -15.96 9.87 -5.37
N LEU A 13 -14.72 10.30 -5.62
CA LEU A 13 -14.13 10.38 -6.96
C LEU A 13 -14.63 11.49 -7.90
N GLY A 14 -14.06 12.68 -7.70
CA GLY A 14 -13.72 13.58 -8.80
C GLY A 14 -12.24 13.47 -9.16
N TYR A 15 -11.86 12.51 -10.02
CA TYR A 15 -10.57 12.57 -10.73
C TYR A 15 -10.72 12.04 -12.14
N THR A 16 -10.47 12.91 -13.10
CA THR A 16 -10.70 12.72 -14.53
C THR A 16 -9.51 12.00 -15.19
N SER A 17 -9.79 11.36 -16.34
CA SER A 17 -8.84 10.79 -17.31
C SER A 17 -8.38 9.34 -17.10
N THR A 18 -8.99 8.46 -17.88
CA THR A 18 -8.77 7.00 -18.00
C THR A 18 -7.33 6.57 -18.32
N VAL A 19 -6.45 7.49 -18.70
CA VAL A 19 -5.02 7.18 -18.98
C VAL A 19 -4.13 7.37 -17.74
N HIS A 20 -4.57 8.13 -16.73
CA HIS A 20 -3.83 8.29 -15.47
C HIS A 20 -4.01 7.11 -14.50
N GLN A 21 -5.00 6.24 -14.74
CA GLN A 21 -5.32 5.11 -13.86
C GLN A 21 -4.34 3.93 -13.95
N PHE A 22 -3.47 3.88 -14.96
CA PHE A 22 -2.58 2.72 -15.18
C PHE A 22 -1.15 2.88 -14.66
N ILE A 23 -0.65 4.10 -14.44
CA ILE A 23 0.73 4.31 -13.97
C ILE A 23 0.80 4.55 -12.45
N TRP A 24 -0.27 5.03 -11.81
CA TRP A 24 -0.30 5.22 -10.34
C TRP A 24 -0.85 4.02 -9.54
N ARG A 25 -1.44 3.01 -10.20
CA ARG A 25 -1.97 1.81 -9.53
C ARG A 25 -0.88 0.88 -8.95
N LYS A 26 0.40 1.16 -9.20
CA LYS A 26 1.51 0.36 -8.64
C LYS A 26 1.75 0.66 -7.15
N TYR A 27 1.36 1.84 -6.67
CA TYR A 27 1.51 2.24 -5.27
C TYR A 27 0.18 2.79 -4.77
N LEU A 28 -0.76 1.88 -4.51
CA LEU A 28 -1.94 2.22 -3.72
C LEU A 28 -1.43 2.61 -2.33
N VAL A 29 -1.43 3.91 -2.04
CA VAL A 29 -1.35 4.42 -0.66
C VAL A 29 -2.65 3.98 -0.01
N THR A 30 -2.65 2.82 0.61
CA THR A 30 -3.75 2.38 1.47
C THR A 30 -3.45 2.91 2.86
N ASP A 31 -4.37 3.70 3.42
CA ASP A 31 -4.37 4.08 4.84
C ASP A 31 -4.39 2.87 5.78
N ASP A 32 -4.60 1.67 5.24
CA ASP A 32 -4.71 0.40 5.93
C ASP A 32 -3.36 -0.32 6.15
N LEU A 33 -2.32 0.38 6.60
CA LEU A 33 -1.11 -0.32 7.07
C LEU A 33 -1.46 -1.18 8.29
N LYS A 34 -1.03 -2.45 8.25
CA LYS A 34 -1.22 -3.41 9.34
C LYS A 34 0.12 -3.93 9.84
N ILE A 35 0.15 -4.28 11.12
CA ILE A 35 1.28 -4.99 11.71
C ILE A 35 1.49 -6.30 10.94
N GLY A 36 2.72 -6.57 10.55
CA GLY A 36 3.11 -7.70 9.71
C GLY A 36 3.19 -7.40 8.21
N ASP A 37 2.69 -6.24 7.73
CA ASP A 37 2.86 -5.88 6.33
C ASP A 37 4.33 -5.63 5.99
N VAL A 38 4.73 -6.08 4.79
CA VAL A 38 6.03 -5.72 4.22
C VAL A 38 5.88 -4.37 3.52
N VAL A 39 6.70 -3.41 3.93
CA VAL A 39 6.68 -2.02 3.45
C VAL A 39 8.06 -1.58 2.97
N MET A 40 8.12 -0.45 2.28
CA MET A 40 9.34 0.21 1.83
C MET A 40 9.10 1.72 1.78
N LEU A 41 10.14 2.54 1.86
CA LEU A 41 9.98 3.98 1.64
C LEU A 41 9.58 4.25 0.18
N LYS A 42 8.84 5.33 -0.05
CA LYS A 42 8.49 5.81 -1.40
C LYS A 42 9.70 6.12 -2.26
N SER A 43 10.82 6.52 -1.64
CA SER A 43 12.11 6.72 -2.30
C SER A 43 12.84 5.42 -2.64
N GLY A 44 12.36 4.26 -2.17
CA GLY A 44 12.99 2.95 -2.31
C GLY A 44 13.64 2.46 -1.01
N GLY A 45 14.66 1.61 -1.11
CA GLY A 45 15.42 1.10 0.03
C GLY A 45 15.10 -0.34 0.42
N PRO A 46 15.47 -0.77 1.65
CA PRO A 46 15.26 -2.14 2.09
C PRO A 46 13.77 -2.43 2.28
N LYS A 47 13.40 -3.70 2.08
CA LYS A 47 12.09 -4.20 2.49
C LYS A 47 12.06 -4.28 4.01
N MET A 48 11.05 -3.69 4.62
CA MET A 48 10.86 -3.64 6.06
C MET A 48 9.54 -4.28 6.44
N THR A 49 9.41 -4.74 7.68
CA THR A 49 8.16 -5.27 8.23
C THR A 49 7.62 -4.32 9.28
N VAL A 50 6.32 -4.02 9.20
CA VAL A 50 5.65 -3.22 10.23
C VAL A 50 5.58 -4.04 11.52
N SER A 51 6.26 -3.57 12.55
CA SER A 51 6.25 -4.16 13.90
C SER A 51 5.20 -3.53 14.81
N ASP A 52 4.92 -2.24 14.63
CA ASP A 52 3.90 -1.50 15.38
C ASP A 52 3.46 -0.27 14.59
N LYS A 53 2.36 0.36 15.00
CA LYS A 53 1.87 1.61 14.40
C LYS A 53 1.21 2.51 15.43
N GLU A 54 1.42 3.80 15.26
CA GLU A 54 0.69 4.88 15.91
C GLU A 54 -0.08 5.68 14.85
N ASP A 55 -0.74 6.77 15.26
CA ASP A 55 -1.63 7.54 14.38
C ASP A 55 -0.92 8.05 13.11
N ASN A 56 0.31 8.58 13.26
CA ASN A 56 1.07 9.17 12.16
C ASN A 56 2.38 8.43 11.83
N ASP A 57 2.79 7.51 12.69
CA ASP A 57 4.10 6.87 12.63
C ASP A 57 3.97 5.34 12.55
N VAL A 58 4.92 4.74 11.86
CA VAL A 58 4.98 3.30 11.65
C VAL A 58 6.35 2.81 12.09
N PHE A 59 6.35 1.83 12.99
CA PHE A 59 7.56 1.25 13.53
C PHE A 59 7.93 0.03 12.70
N CYS A 60 9.08 0.11 12.05
CA CYS A 60 9.55 -0.88 11.09
C CYS A 60 10.75 -1.64 11.63
N ILE A 61 10.82 -2.93 11.32
CA ILE A 61 12.00 -3.77 11.55
C ILE A 61 12.45 -4.42 10.24
N TRP A 62 13.75 -4.54 10.04
CA TRP A 62 14.32 -5.23 8.90
C TRP A 62 15.69 -5.82 9.25
N PHE A 63 16.23 -6.61 8.33
CA PHE A 63 17.58 -7.14 8.43
C PHE A 63 18.48 -6.50 7.38
N ASP A 64 19.66 -6.10 7.83
CA ASP A 64 20.77 -5.67 6.97
C ASP A 64 21.93 -6.63 7.22
N GLY A 65 22.06 -7.64 6.35
CA GLY A 65 22.85 -8.85 6.63
C GLY A 65 22.33 -9.57 7.89
N ASP A 66 23.23 -9.86 8.82
CA ASP A 66 22.90 -10.52 10.08
C ASP A 66 22.43 -9.55 11.18
N GLN A 67 22.36 -8.24 10.89
CA GLN A 67 21.98 -7.23 11.86
C GLN A 67 20.49 -6.89 11.76
N LYS A 68 19.76 -7.10 12.85
CA LYS A 68 18.40 -6.57 13.00
C LYS A 68 18.46 -5.05 13.19
N LYS A 69 17.76 -4.32 12.33
CA LYS A 69 17.53 -2.89 12.42
C LYS A 69 16.08 -2.60 12.77
N ARG A 70 15.86 -1.45 13.41
CA ARG A 70 14.54 -0.91 13.72
C ARG A 70 14.58 0.60 13.55
N ASP A 71 13.51 1.17 13.01
CA ASP A 71 13.37 2.61 12.87
C ASP A 71 11.89 3.00 12.73
N THR A 72 11.60 4.27 12.91
CA THR A 72 10.25 4.83 12.86
C THR A 72 10.15 5.77 11.67
N PHE A 73 9.11 5.58 10.86
CA PHE A 73 8.86 6.39 9.68
C PHE A 73 7.47 6.99 9.72
N PRO A 74 7.28 8.22 9.21
CA PRO A 74 5.94 8.76 9.02
C PRO A 74 5.18 7.88 8.05
N LYS A 75 3.92 7.58 8.37
CA LYS A 75 3.01 6.71 7.61
C LYS A 75 2.98 7.07 6.11
N ASP A 76 2.97 8.37 5.81
CA ASP A 76 2.91 8.88 4.45
C ASP A 76 4.19 8.68 3.64
N THR A 77 5.28 8.26 4.26
CA THR A 77 6.57 8.04 3.57
C THR A 77 6.77 6.59 3.14
N VAL A 78 5.93 5.66 3.62
CA VAL A 78 6.02 4.23 3.32
C VAL A 78 4.92 3.75 2.38
N VAL A 79 5.17 2.64 1.69
CA VAL A 79 4.23 1.95 0.80
C VAL A 79 4.29 0.44 1.02
N ILE A 80 3.16 -0.25 0.91
CA ILE A 80 3.10 -1.71 0.98
C ILE A 80 3.83 -2.31 -0.21
N PHE A 81 4.79 -3.18 0.06
CA PHE A 81 5.50 -3.95 -0.93
C PHE A 81 4.77 -5.29 -1.14
N LYS A 82 4.17 -5.47 -2.33
CA LYS A 82 3.61 -6.75 -2.76
C LYS A 82 4.54 -7.37 -3.79
N GLU A 83 4.98 -8.59 -3.53
CA GLU A 83 5.71 -9.35 -4.54
C GLU A 83 4.78 -9.64 -5.73
N PRO A 84 5.30 -9.55 -6.96
CA PRO A 84 4.54 -9.95 -8.13
C PRO A 84 4.19 -11.44 -8.01
N ASP A 85 2.90 -11.75 -8.07
CA ASP A 85 2.39 -13.11 -8.04
C ASP A 85 2.72 -13.82 -9.36
N TYR A 86 3.89 -14.45 -9.42
CA TYR A 86 4.35 -15.24 -10.57
C TYR A 86 3.52 -16.51 -10.80
N SER A 87 2.66 -16.92 -9.84
CA SER A 87 1.86 -18.14 -9.98
C SER A 87 0.69 -17.98 -10.96
N LYS A 88 0.29 -16.73 -11.28
CA LYS A 88 -0.76 -16.45 -12.28
C LYS A 88 -0.25 -16.33 -13.71
N GLY A 89 1.07 -16.43 -13.92
CA GLY A 89 1.69 -16.62 -15.23
C GLY A 89 1.68 -18.09 -15.66
N GLY A 90 0.57 -18.79 -15.40
CA GLY A 90 0.31 -20.15 -15.87
C GLY A 90 0.37 -20.18 -17.39
N LEU A 91 1.55 -20.44 -17.89
CA LEU A 91 1.87 -20.75 -19.26
C LEU A 91 0.86 -21.78 -19.76
N ASN A 92 -0.08 -21.35 -20.61
CA ASN A 92 -0.98 -22.23 -21.33
C ASN A 92 -0.14 -22.95 -22.39
N ARG A 93 0.70 -23.90 -21.96
CA ARG A 93 1.37 -24.86 -22.81
C ARG A 93 0.44 -26.06 -22.94
N ARG A 94 -0.48 -25.93 -23.90
CA ARG A 94 -1.06 -26.92 -24.83
C ARG A 94 -2.57 -26.74 -24.97
#